data_AF-A0A809SHT0-F1
#
_entry.id   AF-A0A809SHT0-F1
#
_cell.length_a   1.000
_cell.length_b   1.000
_cell.length_c   1.000
_cell.angle_alpha   90.00
_cell.angle_beta   90.00
_cell.angle_gamma   90.00
#
_symmetry.space_group_name_H-M   'P 1'
#
loop_
_entity.id
_entity.type
_entity.pdbx_description
1 polymer ?
#
loop_
_entity_poly.entity_id
_entity_poly.type
_entity_poly.pdbx_seq_one_letter_code
_entity_poly.pdbx_strand_id
1 'polypeptide(L)' 'MEKMEQLELEAHRGEIVKDMRHLVEKYRAIFDWDIPEINQVMADKLIVAAMHVALDDIAEKLAD' A
#
# COMPACT_ATOMS: atom_id res chain seq x y z
N MET A 1 10.50 24.69 -6.72
CA MET A 1 10.25 23.87 -5.51
C MET A 1 10.43 22.39 -5.83
N GLU A 2 9.99 21.94 -7.01
CA GLU A 2 9.96 20.52 -7.42
C GLU A 2 11.25 19.69 -7.26
N LYS A 3 12.46 20.22 -7.50
CA LYS A 3 13.67 19.36 -7.48
C LYS A 3 14.11 18.88 -6.10
N MET A 4 13.88 19.67 -5.05
CA MET A 4 14.30 19.31 -3.69
C MET A 4 13.30 18.35 -3.06
N GLU A 5 12.02 18.65 -3.17
CA GLU A 5 10.92 17.79 -2.70
C GLU A 5 10.91 16.42 -3.40
N GLN A 6 11.19 16.37 -4.71
CA GLN A 6 11.33 15.09 -5.43
C GLN A 6 12.53 14.26 -4.95
N LEU A 7 13.64 14.92 -4.61
CA LEU A 7 14.83 14.24 -4.09
C LEU A 7 14.56 13.68 -2.69
N GLU A 8 13.84 14.43 -1.85
CA GLU A 8 13.41 13.98 -0.52
C GLU A 8 12.43 12.80 -0.63
N LEU A 9 11.45 12.86 -1.54
CA LEU A 9 10.55 11.74 -1.80
C LEU A 9 11.28 10.48 -2.26
N GLU A 10 12.28 10.62 -3.14
CA GLU A 10 13.09 9.48 -3.58
C GLU A 10 13.93 8.91 -2.43
N ALA A 11 14.47 9.77 -1.56
CA ALA A 11 15.20 9.35 -0.37
C ALA A 11 14.29 8.57 0.62
N HIS A 12 13.02 8.97 0.76
CA HIS A 12 12.04 8.29 1.61
C HIS A 12 11.28 7.15 0.92
N ARG A 13 11.52 6.89 -0.37
CA ARG A 13 10.82 5.84 -1.14
C ARG A 13 10.88 4.47 -0.47
N GLY A 14 12.01 4.14 0.16
CA GLY A 14 12.18 2.88 0.88
C GLY A 14 11.25 2.75 2.10
N GLU A 15 11.04 3.84 2.84
CA GLU A 15 10.15 3.88 4.00
C GLU A 15 8.69 3.75 3.55
N ILE A 16 8.30 4.47 2.49
CA ILE A 16 6.97 4.35 1.89
C ILE A 16 6.68 2.90 1.49
N VAL A 17 7.61 2.22 0.81
CA VAL A 17 7.44 0.80 0.43
C VAL A 17 7.32 -0.08 1.66
N LYS A 18 8.10 0.17 2.71
CA LYS A 18 8.05 -0.61 3.96
C LYS A 18 6.68 -0.48 4.63
N ASP A 19 6.13 0.72 4.68
CA ASP A 19 4.83 0.98 5.31
C ASP A 19 3.70 0.33 4.51
N MET A 20 3.74 0.45 3.18
CA MET A 20 2.78 -0.23 2.30
C MET A 20 2.81 -1.76 2.47
N ARG A 21 3.99 -2.36 2.66
CA ARG A 21 4.11 -3.80 2.97
C ARG A 21 3.45 -4.17 4.30
N HIS A 22 3.66 -3.37 5.35
CA HIS A 22 3.01 -3.60 6.65
C HIS A 22 1.50 -3.52 6.55
N LEU A 23 0.97 -2.61 5.71
CA LEU A 23 -0.47 -2.58 5.46
C LEU A 23 -0.96 -3.86 4.81
N VAL A 24 -0.24 -4.41 3.82
CA VAL A 24 -0.64 -5.66 3.15
C VAL A 24 -0.68 -6.81 4.16
N GLU A 25 0.34 -6.93 4.99
CA GLU A 25 0.40 -7.92 6.07
C GLU A 25 -0.74 -7.75 7.09
N LYS A 26 -1.01 -6.50 7.50
CA LYS A 26 -2.11 -6.18 8.42
C LYS A 26 -3.45 -6.65 7.87
N TYR A 27 -3.77 -6.34 6.61
CA TYR A 27 -5.05 -6.76 6.04
C TYR A 27 -5.10 -8.27 5.77
N ARG A 28 -3.98 -8.89 5.42
CA ARG A 28 -3.90 -10.35 5.32
C ARG A 28 -4.27 -11.01 6.64
N ALA A 29 -3.76 -10.50 7.77
CA ALA A 29 -4.12 -10.98 9.10
C ALA A 29 -5.58 -10.68 9.47
N ILE A 30 -6.12 -9.52 9.12
CA ILE A 30 -7.55 -9.19 9.39
C ILE A 30 -8.51 -10.16 8.69
N PHE A 31 -8.15 -10.62 7.49
CA PHE A 31 -8.95 -11.59 6.74
C PHE A 31 -8.67 -13.05 7.13
N ASP A 32 -7.75 -13.30 8.08
CA ASP A 32 -7.21 -14.63 8.39
C ASP A 32 -6.70 -15.37 7.14
N TRP A 33 -6.08 -14.62 6.21
CA TRP A 33 -5.54 -15.14 4.94
C TRP A 33 -4.07 -15.54 5.02
N ASP A 34 -3.49 -15.53 6.21
CA ASP A 34 -2.13 -15.94 6.53
C ASP A 34 -2.03 -17.43 6.91
N ILE A 35 -2.86 -18.27 6.29
CA ILE A 35 -2.86 -19.72 6.48
C ILE A 35 -2.40 -20.48 5.22
N PRO A 36 -1.82 -21.70 5.34
CA PRO A 36 -1.29 -22.47 4.21
C PRO A 36 -2.29 -22.78 3.09
N GLU A 37 -3.58 -22.85 3.42
CA GLU A 37 -4.68 -23.22 2.51
C GLU A 37 -5.06 -22.10 1.54
N ILE A 38 -4.67 -20.86 1.86
CA ILE A 38 -4.95 -19.70 1.01
C ILE A 38 -3.82 -19.50 0.01
N ASN A 39 -4.19 -19.22 -1.23
CA ASN A 39 -3.23 -18.74 -2.23
C ASN A 39 -2.79 -17.31 -1.85
N GLN A 40 -1.73 -17.23 -1.05
CA GLN A 40 -1.23 -15.96 -0.50
C GLN A 40 -0.87 -14.95 -1.59
N VAL A 41 -0.35 -15.40 -2.74
CA VAL A 41 -0.05 -14.52 -3.87
C VAL A 41 -1.30 -13.88 -4.44
N MET A 42 -2.41 -14.62 -4.51
CA MET A 42 -3.69 -14.07 -4.96
C MET A 42 -4.29 -13.12 -3.91
N ALA A 43 -4.24 -13.50 -2.63
CA ALA A 43 -4.69 -12.67 -1.52
C ALA A 43 -3.97 -11.31 -1.50
N ASP A 44 -2.65 -11.31 -1.65
CA ASP A 44 -1.84 -10.10 -1.71
C ASP A 44 -2.22 -9.19 -2.87
N LYS A 45 -2.49 -9.77 -4.05
CA LYS A 45 -2.94 -9.00 -5.22
C LYS A 45 -4.29 -8.33 -4.96
N LEU A 46 -5.23 -9.03 -4.32
CA LEU A 46 -6.53 -8.47 -3.97
C LEU A 46 -6.39 -7.32 -2.96
N ILE A 47 -5.56 -7.50 -1.93
CA ILE A 47 -5.30 -6.49 -0.91
C ILE A 47 -4.66 -5.24 -1.55
N VAL A 48 -3.64 -5.42 -2.40
CA VAL A 48 -2.98 -4.30 -3.09
C VAL A 48 -3.94 -3.58 -4.03
N ALA A 49 -4.80 -4.31 -4.76
CA ALA A 49 -5.81 -3.69 -5.61
C ALA A 49 -6.80 -2.84 -4.80
N ALA A 50 -7.26 -3.33 -3.65
CA ALA A 50 -8.13 -2.57 -2.76
C ALA A 50 -7.43 -1.32 -2.18
N MET A 51 -6.14 -1.42 -1.86
CA MET A 51 -5.35 -0.27 -1.42
C MET A 51 -5.19 0.81 -2.49
N HIS A 52 -5.04 0.42 -3.76
CA HIS A 52 -5.00 1.38 -4.86
C HIS A 52 -6.30 2.16 -4.94
N VAL A 53 -7.45 1.48 -4.90
CA VAL A 53 -8.78 2.15 -4.88
C VAL A 53 -8.91 3.09 -3.68
N ALA A 54 -8.51 2.64 -2.48
CA ALA A 54 -8.57 3.48 -1.29
C ALA A 54 -7.65 4.72 -1.37
N LEU A 55 -6.50 4.60 -2.03
CA LEU A 55 -5.58 5.72 -2.25
C LEU A 55 -6.16 6.70 -3.27
N ASP A 56 -6.78 6.21 -4.34
CA ASP A 56 -7.48 7.03 -5.33
C ASP A 56 -8.61 7.84 -4.67
N ASP A 57 -9.44 7.20 -3.83
CA ASP A 57 -10.51 7.87 -3.06
C ASP A 57 -9.98 8.98 -2.12
N ILE A 58 -8.78 8.80 -1.55
CA ILE A 58 -8.13 9.81 -0.73
C ILE A 58 -7.60 10.95 -1.60
N ALA A 59 -6.96 10.62 -2.73
CA ALA A 59 -6.39 11.61 -3.64
C ALA A 59 -7.48 12.52 -4.23
N GLU A 60 -8.63 11.96 -4.61
CA GLU A 60 -9.80 12.73 -5.05
C GLU A 60 -10.22 13.76 -4.00
N LYS A 61 -10.30 13.36 -2.72
CA LYS A 61 -10.70 14.26 -1.62
C LYS A 61 -9.66 15.32 -1.25
N LEU A 62 -8.39 15.10 -1.57
CA LEU A 62 -7.31 16.07 -1.34
C LEU A 62 -7.19 17.10 -2.47
N ALA A 63 -7.81 16.83 -3.63
CA ALA A 63 -7.84 17.73 -4.77
C ALA A 63 -8.98 18.76 -4.71
N ASP A 64 -9.93 18.58 -3.79
CA ASP A 64 -11.04 19.48 -3.45
C ASP A 64 -10.63 20.53 -2.39
#